data_AF-B9RQA8-F1
#
_entry.id   AF-B9RQA8-F1
#
_cell.length_a   1.000
_cell.length_b   1.000
_cell.length_c   1.000
_cell.angle_alpha   90.00
_cell.angle_beta   90.00
_cell.angle_gamma   90.00
#
_symmetry.space_group_name_H-M   'P 1'
#
loop_
_entity.id
_entity.type
_entity.pdbx_description
1 polymer ?
#
loop_
_entity_poly.entity_id
_entity_poly.type
_entity_poly.pdbx_seq_one_letter_code
_entity_poly.pdbx_strand_id
1 'polypeptide(L)'
;MSHIVVGRATYFKLIHLWDKDSGNVSDFTTYFSFAINSKGNESRGNGFAFFLANNGSKVQALSKNGCLGLSNATDVHPFVTVEFDTGYSPKWDPSD
;
A
#
# COMPACT_ATOMS: atom_id res chain seq x y z
N MET A 1 5.56 -22.54 -10.67
CA MET A 1 5.99 -21.16 -10.96
C MET A 1 5.19 -20.24 -10.06
N SER A 2 5.82 -19.47 -9.19
CA SER A 2 5.12 -18.46 -8.39
C SER A 2 4.77 -17.27 -9.28
N HIS A 3 3.49 -16.99 -9.45
CA HIS A 3 3.06 -15.76 -10.12
C HIS A 3 3.17 -14.61 -9.13
N ILE A 4 4.11 -13.70 -9.35
CA ILE A 4 4.19 -12.46 -8.57
C ILE A 4 3.14 -11.50 -9.13
N VAL A 5 2.05 -11.33 -8.38
CA VAL A 5 0.90 -10.50 -8.75
C VAL A 5 0.86 -9.25 -7.86
N VAL A 6 0.51 -8.12 -8.44
CA VAL A 6 0.17 -6.89 -7.73
C VAL A 6 -1.19 -6.43 -8.25
N GLY A 7 -2.11 -6.14 -7.34
CA GLY A 7 -3.43 -5.63 -7.65
C GLY A 7 -3.68 -4.34 -6.89
N ARG A 8 -4.45 -3.42 -7.48
CA ARG A 8 -4.81 -2.15 -6.85
C ARG A 8 -6.27 -1.82 -7.16
N ALA A 9 -6.98 -1.31 -6.18
CA ALA A 9 -8.30 -0.74 -6.34
C ALA A 9 -8.32 0.66 -5.71
N THR A 10 -8.98 1.61 -6.36
CA THR A 10 -9.10 2.99 -5.88
C THR A 10 -10.55 3.42 -5.91
N TYR A 11 -10.94 4.26 -4.95
CA TYR A 11 -12.23 4.94 -5.02
C TYR A 11 -12.26 5.88 -6.23
N PHE A 12 -13.40 5.94 -6.92
CA PHE A 12 -13.51 6.64 -8.20
C PHE A 12 -13.55 8.18 -8.06
N LYS A 13 -13.86 8.69 -6.86
CA LYS A 13 -13.81 10.13 -6.56
C LYS A 13 -12.54 10.48 -5.82
N LEU A 14 -11.99 11.65 -6.14
CA LEU A 14 -10.87 12.22 -5.41
C LEU A 14 -11.30 12.64 -4.01
N ILE A 15 -10.39 12.46 -3.06
CA ILE A 15 -10.53 12.92 -1.68
C ILE A 15 -9.67 14.18 -1.55
N HIS A 16 -10.27 15.29 -1.12
CA HIS A 16 -9.57 16.53 -0.86
C HIS A 16 -9.05 16.51 0.58
N LEU A 17 -7.74 16.26 0.77
CA LEU A 17 -7.15 16.06 2.09
C LEU A 17 -6.79 17.36 2.79
N TRP A 18 -6.46 18.41 2.04
CA TRP A 18 -6.06 19.70 2.58
C TRP A 18 -6.17 20.79 1.52
N ASP A 19 -6.30 22.03 1.99
CA ASP A 19 -6.31 23.24 1.18
C ASP A 19 -5.12 24.13 1.55
N LYS A 20 -4.38 24.58 0.53
CA LYS A 20 -3.13 25.34 0.73
C LYS A 20 -3.39 26.77 1.19
N ASP A 21 -4.44 27.41 0.70
CA ASP A 21 -4.68 28.83 0.91
C ASP A 21 -5.27 29.10 2.29
N SER A 22 -6.19 28.24 2.74
CA SER A 22 -6.77 28.28 4.08
C SER A 22 -5.94 27.55 5.14
N GLY A 23 -5.09 26.60 4.72
CA GLY A 23 -4.36 25.72 5.64
C GLY A 23 -5.25 24.65 6.29
N ASN A 24 -6.51 24.52 5.86
CA ASN A 24 -7.43 23.53 6.40
C ASN A 24 -7.02 22.12 6.00
N VAL A 25 -7.17 21.17 6.93
CA VAL A 25 -6.97 19.74 6.71
C VAL A 25 -8.27 18.99 6.95
N SER A 26 -8.42 17.83 6.31
CA SER A 26 -9.61 16.99 6.45
C SER A 26 -9.34 15.80 7.36
N ASP A 27 -10.28 15.56 8.28
CA ASP A 27 -10.37 14.30 8.99
C ASP A 27 -11.06 13.26 8.12
N PHE A 28 -10.58 12.02 8.18
CA PHE A 28 -11.26 10.89 7.54
C PHE A 28 -11.20 9.65 8.42
N THR A 29 -12.17 8.76 8.22
CA THR A 29 -12.18 7.45 8.85
C THR A 29 -12.58 6.43 7.80
N THR A 30 -11.86 5.30 7.75
CA THR A 30 -12.15 4.21 6.83
C THR A 30 -12.31 2.92 7.62
N TYR A 31 -13.27 2.10 7.20
CA TYR A 31 -13.51 0.78 7.76
C TYR A 31 -13.52 -0.21 6.61
N PHE A 32 -12.76 -1.28 6.76
CA PHE A 32 -12.72 -2.36 5.78
C PHE A 32 -12.51 -3.68 6.52
N SER A 33 -12.95 -4.76 5.88
CA SER A 33 -12.67 -6.12 6.31
C SER A 33 -12.03 -6.85 5.14
N PHE A 34 -10.98 -7.58 5.44
CA PHE A 34 -10.24 -8.36 4.45
C PHE A 34 -9.81 -9.69 5.07
N ALA A 35 -9.50 -10.67 4.21
CA ALA A 35 -8.97 -11.96 4.62
C ALA A 35 -7.75 -12.30 3.75
N ILE A 36 -6.65 -12.66 4.39
CA ILE A 36 -5.47 -13.24 3.74
C ILE A 36 -5.50 -14.74 4.01
N ASN A 37 -5.51 -15.54 2.96
CA ASN A 37 -5.52 -17.00 3.06
C ASN A 37 -4.31 -17.58 2.33
N SER A 38 -3.31 -18.03 3.09
CA SER A 38 -2.10 -18.68 2.56
C SER A 38 -2.33 -20.12 2.11
N LYS A 39 -3.52 -20.70 2.38
CA LYS A 39 -3.89 -22.09 2.09
C LYS A 39 -2.87 -23.11 2.60
N GLY A 40 -2.31 -22.86 3.79
CA GLY A 40 -1.32 -23.72 4.42
C GLY A 40 0.12 -23.52 3.91
N ASN A 41 0.37 -22.50 3.07
CA ASN A 41 1.73 -22.13 2.70
C ASN A 41 2.41 -21.38 3.85
N GLU A 42 3.54 -21.91 4.33
CA GLU A 42 4.37 -21.28 5.36
C GLU A 42 5.18 -20.10 4.81
N SER A 43 5.39 -20.03 3.49
CA SER A 43 5.91 -18.83 2.85
C SER A 43 4.83 -17.75 2.91
N ARG A 44 4.92 -16.94 3.95
CA ARG A 44 4.08 -15.77 4.16
C ARG A 44 4.52 -14.64 3.23
N GLY A 45 3.62 -13.70 3.00
CA GLY A 45 3.90 -12.50 2.23
C GLY A 45 3.08 -12.36 0.94
N ASN A 46 2.98 -11.14 0.41
CA ASN A 46 3.64 -9.95 0.96
C ASN A 46 2.70 -9.20 1.91
N GLY A 47 1.52 -8.79 1.48
CA GLY A 47 0.55 -8.21 2.40
C GLY A 47 -0.59 -7.49 1.71
N PHE A 48 -1.26 -6.65 2.48
CA PHE A 48 -2.31 -5.73 2.03
C PHE A 48 -2.02 -4.32 2.55
N ALA A 49 -2.44 -3.30 1.81
CA ALA A 49 -2.26 -1.92 2.22
C ALA A 49 -3.48 -1.06 1.86
N PHE A 50 -3.91 -0.23 2.81
CA PHE A 50 -4.72 0.96 2.52
C PHE A 50 -3.79 2.12 2.26
N PHE A 51 -3.99 2.86 1.16
CA PHE A 51 -3.09 3.95 0.79
C PHE A 51 -3.85 5.21 0.36
N LEU A 52 -3.21 6.36 0.59
CA LEU A 52 -3.54 7.65 0.00
C LEU A 52 -2.38 8.04 -0.92
N ALA A 53 -2.69 8.36 -2.16
CA ALA A 53 -1.70 8.79 -3.15
C ALA A 53 -2.28 9.87 -4.06
N ASN A 54 -1.39 10.60 -4.73
CA ASN A 54 -1.78 11.62 -5.71
C ASN A 54 -2.69 11.05 -6.80
N ASN A 55 -3.59 11.88 -7.31
CA ASN A 55 -4.44 11.55 -8.45
C ASN A 55 -3.57 11.08 -9.64
N GLY A 56 -3.96 9.99 -10.29
CA GLY A 56 -3.22 9.42 -11.41
C GLY A 56 -1.98 8.62 -11.02
N SER A 57 -1.70 8.41 -9.72
CA SER A 57 -0.72 7.42 -9.26
C SER A 57 -0.97 6.08 -9.93
N LYS A 58 0.10 5.35 -10.27
CA LYS A 58 0.04 4.02 -10.90
C LYS A 58 0.84 3.01 -10.08
N VAL A 59 0.56 1.72 -10.27
CA VAL A 59 1.46 0.67 -9.77
C VAL A 59 2.80 0.85 -10.47
N GLN A 60 3.84 1.11 -9.69
CA GLN A 60 5.16 1.38 -10.24
C GLN A 60 5.82 0.08 -10.76
N ALA A 61 6.71 0.21 -11.74
CA ALA A 61 7.57 -0.91 -12.09
C ALA A 61 8.45 -1.26 -10.88
N LEU A 62 8.68 -2.56 -10.67
CA LEU A 62 9.52 -3.09 -9.58
C LEU A 62 9.00 -2.85 -8.15
N SER A 63 7.79 -2.34 -7.95
CA SER A 63 7.16 -2.21 -6.62
C SER A 63 6.48 -3.49 -6.12
N LYS A 64 6.94 -4.66 -6.58
CA LYS A 64 6.36 -5.95 -6.19
C LYS A 64 6.84 -6.36 -4.80
N ASN A 65 6.32 -7.48 -4.31
CA ASN A 65 6.72 -8.07 -3.04
C ASN A 65 6.47 -7.13 -1.85
N GLY A 66 7.43 -7.02 -0.91
CA GLY A 66 7.32 -6.16 0.29
C GLY A 66 7.13 -4.67 0.00
N CYS A 67 7.26 -4.23 -1.25
CA CYS A 67 6.91 -2.86 -1.64
C CYS A 67 5.40 -2.64 -1.85
N LEU A 68 4.58 -3.70 -1.76
CA LEU A 68 3.10 -3.69 -1.78
C LEU A 68 2.45 -2.92 -2.94
N GLY A 69 3.18 -2.77 -4.06
CA GLY A 69 2.72 -2.00 -5.22
C GLY A 69 2.84 -0.48 -5.08
N LEU A 70 3.43 0.03 -3.99
CA LEU A 70 3.39 1.45 -3.60
C LEU A 70 4.68 2.21 -3.92
N SER A 71 5.85 1.62 -3.64
CA SER A 71 7.15 2.27 -3.83
C SER A 71 8.07 1.45 -4.72
N ASN A 72 8.92 2.13 -5.49
CA ASN A 72 10.16 1.54 -5.98
C ASN A 72 11.32 2.40 -5.46
N ALA A 73 12.54 1.86 -5.47
CA ALA A 73 13.71 2.54 -4.89
C ALA A 73 14.19 3.76 -5.69
N THR A 74 13.63 3.99 -6.88
CA THR A 74 14.14 4.92 -7.90
C THR A 74 13.19 6.08 -8.23
N ASP A 75 11.90 5.94 -7.92
CA ASP A 75 10.82 6.84 -8.31
C ASP A 75 9.92 7.11 -7.09
N VAL A 76 10.18 8.24 -6.45
CA VAL A 76 9.55 8.60 -5.18
C VAL A 76 8.29 9.42 -5.47
N HIS A 77 7.15 8.74 -5.49
CA HIS A 77 5.86 9.41 -5.46
C HIS A 77 5.37 9.55 -4.02
N PRO A 78 4.83 10.71 -3.61
CA PRO A 78 4.25 10.86 -2.28
C PRO A 78 3.05 9.94 -2.09
N PHE A 79 3.07 9.16 -1.02
CA PHE A 79 1.94 8.38 -0.54
C PHE A 79 2.00 8.25 0.98
N VAL A 80 0.85 7.95 1.58
CA VAL A 80 0.74 7.49 2.97
C VAL A 80 0.05 6.13 2.93
N THR A 81 0.50 5.20 3.76
CA THR A 81 -0.04 3.84 3.79
C THR A 81 -0.23 3.33 5.22
N VAL A 82 -1.22 2.47 5.37
CA VAL A 82 -1.38 1.56 6.51
C VAL A 82 -1.23 0.15 5.96
N GLU A 83 -0.12 -0.51 6.30
CA GLU A 83 0.20 -1.84 5.83
C GLU A 83 -0.21 -2.93 6.82
N PHE A 84 -0.54 -4.08 6.26
CA PHE A 84 -0.73 -5.34 6.96
C PHE A 84 0.29 -6.30 6.36
N ASP A 85 1.54 -6.17 6.81
CA ASP A 85 2.65 -6.98 6.33
C ASP A 85 2.55 -8.40 6.91
N THR A 86 2.77 -9.38 6.04
CA THR A 86 2.84 -10.79 6.40
C THR A 86 4.17 -11.41 5.99
N GLY A 87 4.98 -10.71 5.19
CA GLY A 87 6.34 -11.06 4.87
C GLY A 87 7.33 -10.53 5.91
N TYR A 88 8.51 -11.12 5.96
CA TYR A 88 9.61 -10.62 6.76
C TYR A 88 10.81 -10.29 5.88
N SER A 89 11.35 -9.11 6.07
CA SER A 89 12.55 -8.58 5.48
C SER A 89 13.44 -8.01 6.58
N PRO A 90 14.62 -8.58 6.82
CA PRO A 90 15.53 -8.11 7.87
C PRO A 90 16.09 -6.70 7.62
N LYS A 91 15.79 -6.10 6.46
CA LYS A 91 16.27 -4.78 6.07
C LYS A 91 15.40 -3.64 6.61
N TRP A 92 14.11 -3.89 6.84
CA TRP A 92 13.16 -2.84 7.21
C TRP A 92 12.03 -3.31 8.14
N ASP A 93 11.75 -4.61 8.22
CA ASP A 93 10.73 -5.11 9.13
C ASP A 93 11.28 -5.23 10.56
N PRO A 94 10.47 -4.90 11.58
CA PRO A 94 10.82 -5.18 12.96
C PRO A 94 11.03 -6.69 13.14
N SER A 95 11.91 -7.06 14.07
CA SER A 95 11.91 -8.44 14.57
C SER A 95 10.63 -8.68 15.35
N ASP A 96 10.01 -9.83 15.12
CA ASP A 96 8.97 -10.35 16.01
C ASP A 96 9.48 -10.51 17.46
#